data_AF-T1HTW6-F1
#
_entry.id   AF-T1HTW6-F1
#
_cell.length_a   1.000
_cell.length_b   1.000
_cell.length_c   1.000
_cell.angle_alpha   90.00
_cell.angle_beta   90.00
_cell.angle_gamma   90.00
#
_symmetry.space_group_name_H-M   'P 1'
#
loop_
_entity.id
_entity.type
_entity.pdbx_description
1 polymer ?
#
loop_
_entity_poly.entity_id
_entity_poly.type
_entity_poly.pdbx_seq_one_letter_code
_entity_poly.pdbx_strand_id
1 'polypeptide(L)'
;MKCQSCADKIKSNLQDSEGIDSVKVSFDKGIVLVKTSLPSSVIKEKLEAEGNIAVLNGYGNEVGEINRTTVTGPSTSAVAMVGGNVGYSSSKIQGVIRFIQANEVCVIDGTIDGLSPGLHGLHIHECGDISKGCESVGDHLTKGNRRHGGPEDDDNNR
;
A
#
# COMPACT_ATOMS: atom_id res chain seq x y z
N MET A 1 -12.37 11.90 -15.38
CA MET A 1 -13.54 12.64 -14.81
C MET A 1 -14.34 13.24 -15.95
N LYS A 2 -15.67 13.36 -15.81
CA LYS A 2 -16.56 13.83 -16.90
C LYS A 2 -16.93 15.31 -16.82
N CYS A 3 -16.69 15.98 -15.68
CA CYS A 3 -17.07 17.38 -15.47
C CYS A 3 -16.14 18.12 -14.52
N GLN A 4 -15.98 19.44 -14.69
CA GLN A 4 -15.16 20.28 -13.80
C GLN A 4 -15.71 20.28 -12.37
N SER A 5 -17.04 20.36 -12.23
CA SER A 5 -17.70 20.27 -10.92
C SER A 5 -17.50 18.92 -10.22
N CYS A 6 -17.17 17.86 -10.96
CA CYS A 6 -16.82 16.56 -10.40
C CYS A 6 -15.43 16.63 -9.74
N ALA A 7 -14.49 17.33 -10.37
CA ALA A 7 -13.14 17.54 -9.84
C ALA A 7 -13.18 18.43 -8.58
N ASP A 8 -14.00 19.48 -8.60
CA ASP A 8 -14.14 20.40 -7.47
C ASP A 8 -14.74 19.69 -6.23
N LYS A 9 -15.74 18.81 -6.44
CA LYS A 9 -16.31 17.97 -5.37
C LYS A 9 -15.30 17.01 -4.75
N ILE A 10 -14.53 16.31 -5.58
CA ILE A 10 -13.46 15.42 -5.09
C ILE A 10 -12.46 16.19 -4.24
N LYS A 11 -12.08 17.38 -4.70
CA LYS A 11 -11.15 18.23 -3.95
C LYS A 11 -11.75 18.68 -2.61
N SER A 12 -13.00 19.15 -2.59
CA SER A 12 -13.65 19.61 -1.35
C SER A 12 -13.84 18.49 -0.33
N ASN A 13 -14.14 17.27 -0.76
CA ASN A 13 -14.37 16.16 0.16
C ASN A 13 -13.09 15.65 0.82
N LEU A 14 -11.96 15.75 0.12
CA LEU A 14 -10.69 15.24 0.61
C LEU A 14 -9.86 16.30 1.35
N GLN A 15 -9.93 17.57 0.96
CA GLN A 15 -9.06 18.63 1.51
C GLN A 15 -9.22 18.85 3.02
N ASP A 16 -10.42 18.58 3.56
CA ASP A 16 -10.75 18.84 4.97
C ASP A 16 -10.69 17.57 5.84
N SER A 17 -10.21 16.45 5.29
CA SER A 17 -10.04 15.20 6.04
C SER A 17 -8.74 15.22 6.84
N GLU A 18 -8.82 14.94 8.14
CA GLU A 18 -7.66 14.73 9.00
C GLU A 18 -6.73 13.65 8.42
N GLY A 19 -5.42 13.91 8.40
CA GLY A 19 -4.41 13.02 7.80
C GLY A 19 -4.19 13.20 6.30
N ILE A 20 -4.90 14.11 5.63
CA ILE A 20 -4.63 14.51 4.24
C ILE A 20 -3.94 15.88 4.21
N ASP A 21 -2.71 15.92 3.71
CA ASP A 21 -1.91 17.14 3.64
C ASP A 21 -2.24 17.98 2.40
N SER A 22 -2.44 17.34 1.25
CA SER A 22 -2.78 18.04 0.01
C SER A 22 -3.46 17.14 -1.01
N VAL A 23 -4.31 17.76 -1.85
CA VAL A 23 -5.02 17.10 -2.94
C VAL A 23 -4.83 17.91 -4.21
N LYS A 24 -4.27 17.28 -5.24
CA LYS A 24 -4.12 17.86 -6.59
C LYS A 24 -4.95 17.06 -7.58
N VAL A 25 -5.87 17.71 -8.27
CA VAL A 25 -6.76 17.07 -9.25
C VAL A 25 -6.37 17.53 -10.66
N SER A 26 -6.02 16.59 -11.53
CA SER A 26 -5.81 16.81 -12.97
C SER A 26 -7.07 16.34 -13.70
N PHE A 27 -7.95 17.28 -14.01
CA PHE A 27 -9.24 16.99 -14.64
C PHE A 27 -9.08 16.34 -16.03
N ASP A 28 -8.21 16.92 -16.85
CA ASP A 28 -7.84 16.50 -18.20
C ASP A 28 -7.33 15.04 -18.25
N LYS A 29 -6.56 14.63 -17.24
CA LYS A 29 -6.00 13.28 -17.13
C LYS A 29 -6.86 12.32 -16.30
N GLY A 30 -7.85 12.85 -15.58
CA GLY A 30 -8.63 12.07 -14.63
C GLY A 30 -7.81 11.53 -13.45
N ILE A 31 -6.75 12.24 -13.06
CA ILE A 31 -5.83 11.81 -11.99
C ILE A 31 -6.07 12.66 -10.74
N VAL A 32 -6.05 12.00 -9.58
CA VAL A 32 -6.02 12.66 -8.27
C VAL A 32 -4.73 12.25 -7.57
N LEU A 33 -3.88 13.22 -7.24
CA LEU A 33 -2.72 13.03 -6.37
C LEU A 33 -3.10 13.44 -4.96
N VAL A 34 -2.93 12.53 -4.01
CA VAL A 34 -3.22 12.75 -2.60
C VAL A 34 -1.92 12.58 -1.82
N LYS A 35 -1.52 13.61 -1.06
CA LYS A 35 -0.47 13.50 -0.05
C LYS A 35 -1.16 13.25 1.30
N THR A 36 -0.86 12.14 1.94
CA THR A 36 -1.57 11.70 3.15
C THR A 36 -0.72 10.74 3.97
N SER A 37 -1.00 10.67 5.27
CA SER A 37 -0.54 9.62 6.18
C SER A 37 -1.55 8.47 6.34
N LEU A 38 -2.73 8.56 5.72
CA LEU A 38 -3.78 7.55 5.81
C LEU A 38 -3.52 6.34 4.90
N PRO A 39 -4.05 5.16 5.26
CA PRO A 39 -4.04 3.98 4.38
C PRO A 39 -4.68 4.26 3.02
N SER A 40 -4.16 3.60 1.98
CA SER A 40 -4.66 3.74 0.60
C SER A 40 -6.12 3.29 0.44
N SER A 41 -6.56 2.32 1.25
CA SER A 41 -7.93 1.83 1.32
C SER A 41 -8.90 2.94 1.74
N VAL A 42 -8.55 3.72 2.77
CA VAL A 42 -9.38 4.82 3.29
C VAL A 42 -9.56 5.91 2.23
N ILE A 43 -8.49 6.25 1.50
CA ILE A 43 -8.56 7.23 0.40
C ILE A 43 -9.42 6.71 -0.74
N LYS A 44 -9.28 5.43 -1.09
CA LYS A 44 -10.10 4.78 -2.12
C LYS A 44 -11.57 4.80 -1.73
N GLU A 45 -11.91 4.38 -0.51
CA GLU A 45 -13.29 4.42 0.00
C GLU A 45 -13.88 5.82 -0.03
N LYS A 46 -13.14 6.85 0.42
CA LYS A 46 -13.58 8.25 0.37
C LYS A 46 -13.84 8.72 -1.06
N LEU A 47 -13.00 8.34 -2.02
CA LEU A 47 -13.20 8.67 -3.44
C LEU A 47 -14.41 7.94 -4.04
N GLU A 48 -14.63 6.69 -3.65
CA GLU A 48 -15.68 5.83 -4.18
C GLU A 48 -17.05 6.05 -3.53
N ALA A 49 -17.09 6.66 -2.33
CA ALA A 49 -18.33 6.96 -1.60
C ALA A 49 -19.34 7.82 -2.39
N GLU A 50 -18.87 8.61 -3.35
CA GLU A 50 -19.73 9.42 -4.24
C GLU A 50 -20.12 8.69 -5.54
N GLY A 51 -19.90 7.38 -5.62
CA GLY A 51 -20.18 6.57 -6.81
C GLY A 51 -19.13 6.70 -7.91
N ASN A 52 -17.97 7.29 -7.61
CA ASN A 52 -16.81 7.22 -8.49
C ASN A 52 -16.15 5.84 -8.39
N ILE A 53 -15.42 5.45 -9.43
CA ILE A 53 -14.52 4.29 -9.37
C ILE A 53 -13.10 4.85 -9.27
N ALA A 54 -12.37 4.48 -8.23
CA ALA A 54 -11.00 4.95 -8.00
C ALA A 54 -10.01 3.80 -8.18
N VAL A 55 -9.08 3.97 -9.10
CA VAL A 55 -7.98 3.03 -9.32
C VAL A 55 -6.68 3.67 -8.86
N LEU A 56 -5.99 2.99 -7.94
CA LEU A 56 -4.67 3.41 -7.51
C LEU A 56 -3.64 3.09 -8.61
N ASN A 57 -3.19 4.13 -9.31
CA ASN A 57 -2.25 3.99 -10.44
C ASN A 57 -0.77 4.09 -10.03
N GLY A 58 -0.47 4.67 -8.87
CA GLY A 58 0.90 4.86 -8.40
C GLY A 58 0.93 5.28 -6.94
N TYR A 59 2.01 4.93 -6.25
CA TYR A 59 2.23 5.24 -4.85
C TYR A 59 3.72 5.53 -4.65
N GLY A 60 4.06 6.61 -3.96
CA GLY A 60 5.45 7.02 -3.81
C GLY A 60 5.59 8.29 -2.98
N ASN A 61 6.81 8.79 -2.88
CA ASN A 61 7.11 10.01 -2.13
C ASN A 61 6.71 11.27 -2.88
N GLU A 62 6.83 12.40 -2.20
CA GLU A 62 6.51 13.71 -2.75
C GLU A 62 7.28 13.95 -4.06
N VAL A 63 6.53 14.03 -5.16
CA VAL A 63 7.07 14.46 -6.46
C VAL A 63 7.10 15.98 -6.43
N GLY A 64 8.31 16.56 -6.34
CA GLY A 64 8.51 18.01 -6.26
C GLY A 64 7.86 18.79 -7.42
N GLU A 65 7.67 18.18 -8.59
CA GLU A 65 7.00 18.78 -9.75
C GLU A 65 6.33 17.72 -10.64
N ILE A 66 5.07 17.94 -11.00
CA ILE A 66 4.23 17.11 -11.90
C ILE A 66 4.84 16.85 -13.30
N ASN A 67 5.93 17.54 -13.67
CA ASN A 67 6.64 17.41 -14.94
C ASN A 67 8.11 16.98 -14.81
N ARG A 68 8.59 16.64 -13.60
CA ARG A 68 9.96 16.17 -13.39
C ARG A 68 10.01 14.65 -13.24
N THR A 69 10.76 14.01 -14.13
CA THR A 69 11.13 12.58 -14.10
C THR A 69 12.15 12.25 -13.01
N THR A 70 12.63 13.24 -12.26
CA THR A 70 13.65 13.07 -11.22
C THR A 70 13.00 13.03 -9.84
N VAL A 71 12.77 11.81 -9.37
CA VAL A 71 12.52 11.52 -7.96
C VAL A 71 13.84 11.78 -7.19
N THR A 72 13.85 12.69 -6.21
CA THR A 72 15.01 12.89 -5.34
C THR A 72 15.07 11.72 -4.35
N GLY A 73 15.92 10.73 -4.63
CA GLY A 73 16.07 9.49 -3.85
C GLY A 73 15.35 8.30 -4.49
N PRO A 74 15.73 7.05 -4.15
CA PRO A 74 15.04 5.86 -4.65
C PRO A 74 13.66 5.77 -4.00
N SER A 75 12.64 6.37 -4.61
CA SER A 75 11.25 6.04 -4.26
C SER A 75 10.89 4.76 -4.99
N THR A 76 11.25 3.63 -4.39
CA THR A 76 10.86 2.31 -4.89
C THR A 76 9.53 1.92 -4.27
N SER A 77 8.63 1.43 -5.11
CA SER A 77 7.35 0.87 -4.71
C SER A 77 7.29 -0.60 -5.12
N ALA A 78 6.74 -1.45 -4.26
CA ALA A 78 6.47 -2.84 -4.57
C ALA A 78 5.06 -3.24 -4.12
N VAL A 79 4.54 -4.32 -4.70
CA VAL A 79 3.21 -4.86 -4.37
C VAL A 79 3.33 -6.37 -4.22
N ALA A 80 2.77 -6.91 -3.15
CA ALA A 80 2.56 -8.33 -2.94
C ALA A 80 1.06 -8.64 -2.98
N MET A 81 0.66 -9.51 -3.89
CA MET A 81 -0.69 -10.07 -3.90
C MET A 81 -0.69 -11.36 -3.08
N VAL A 82 -1.52 -11.41 -2.05
CA VAL A 82 -1.69 -12.56 -1.17
C VAL A 82 -2.86 -13.40 -1.70
N GLY A 83 -2.62 -14.69 -1.96
CA GLY A 83 -3.66 -15.62 -2.40
C GLY A 83 -4.33 -15.29 -3.74
N GLY A 84 -5.54 -15.84 -3.95
CA GLY A 84 -6.30 -15.70 -5.20
C GLY A 84 -5.71 -16.50 -6.37
N ASN A 85 -6.03 -16.10 -7.61
CA ASN A 85 -5.57 -16.80 -8.82
C ASN A 85 -4.07 -16.59 -9.15
N VAL A 86 -3.43 -15.62 -8.51
CA VAL A 86 -2.03 -15.22 -8.76
C VAL A 86 -1.10 -15.52 -7.59
N GLY A 87 -1.65 -15.87 -6.42
CA GLY A 87 -0.91 -16.35 -5.25
C GLY A 87 -1.32 -17.78 -4.90
N TYR A 88 -0.47 -18.51 -4.19
CA TYR A 88 -0.85 -19.85 -3.73
C TYR A 88 -1.70 -19.75 -2.46
N SER A 89 -3.01 -19.91 -2.60
CA SER A 89 -3.93 -20.08 -1.49
C SER A 89 -5.07 -21.00 -1.93
N SER A 90 -5.20 -22.17 -1.29
CA SER A 90 -6.36 -23.05 -1.45
C SER A 90 -7.58 -22.55 -0.65
N SER A 91 -7.48 -21.37 -0.04
CA SER A 91 -8.46 -20.80 0.88
C SER A 91 -9.12 -19.55 0.31
N LYS A 92 -10.14 -19.03 1.01
CA LYS A 92 -10.79 -17.75 0.70
C LYS A 92 -9.92 -16.53 1.08
N ILE A 93 -8.72 -16.74 1.61
CA ILE A 93 -7.81 -15.67 2.04
C ILE A 93 -7.15 -15.06 0.81
N GLN A 94 -7.35 -13.75 0.65
CA GLN A 94 -6.78 -12.97 -0.44
C GLN A 94 -6.55 -11.53 0.00
N GLY A 95 -5.58 -10.85 -0.61
CA GLY A 95 -5.28 -9.47 -0.24
C GLY A 95 -4.22 -8.82 -1.10
N VAL A 96 -4.01 -7.53 -0.87
CA VAL A 96 -2.96 -6.75 -1.51
C VAL A 96 -2.19 -5.98 -0.45
N ILE A 97 -0.89 -6.21 -0.38
CA ILE A 97 0.06 -5.47 0.46
C ILE A 97 0.97 -4.65 -0.45
N ARG A 98 1.24 -3.41 -0.07
CA ARG A 98 2.02 -2.43 -0.81
C ARG A 98 3.16 -1.94 0.07
N PHE A 99 4.33 -1.79 -0.55
CA PHE A 99 5.56 -1.36 0.09
C PHE A 99 6.03 -0.09 -0.59
N ILE A 100 6.35 0.94 0.19
CA ILE A 100 6.91 2.19 -0.31
C ILE A 100 8.11 2.57 0.51
N GLN A 101 9.25 2.74 -0.16
CA GLN A 101 10.44 3.29 0.47
C GLN A 101 10.29 4.82 0.55
N ALA A 102 10.00 5.31 1.76
CA ALA A 102 9.92 6.72 2.12
C ALA A 102 11.20 7.13 2.86
N ASN A 103 12.19 7.62 2.12
CA ASN A 103 13.53 7.93 2.65
C ASN A 103 14.16 6.70 3.33
N GLU A 104 14.39 6.76 4.65
CA GLU A 104 14.97 5.67 5.45
C GLU A 104 13.92 4.69 6.01
N VAL A 105 12.62 4.96 5.81
CA VAL A 105 11.52 4.15 6.32
C VAL A 105 10.81 3.44 5.17
N CYS A 106 10.43 2.18 5.37
CA CYS A 106 9.53 1.48 4.46
C CYS A 106 8.12 1.49 5.03
N VAL A 107 7.18 2.12 4.34
CA VAL A 107 5.76 2.07 4.67
C VAL A 107 5.18 0.78 4.09
N ILE A 108 4.48 0.02 4.92
CA ILE A 108 3.77 -1.19 4.54
C ILE A 108 2.28 -0.94 4.77
N ASP A 109 1.49 -0.96 3.70
CA ASP A 109 0.04 -0.71 3.73
C ASP A 109 -0.69 -1.82 2.97
N GLY A 110 -1.85 -2.25 3.43
CA GLY A 110 -2.60 -3.26 2.72
C GLY A 110 -3.87 -3.74 3.38
N THR A 111 -4.58 -4.62 2.67
CA THR A 111 -5.84 -5.20 3.12
C THR A 111 -5.87 -6.68 2.77
N ILE A 112 -6.26 -7.51 3.74
CA ILE A 112 -6.40 -8.96 3.60
C ILE A 112 -7.80 -9.35 4.05
N ASP A 113 -8.53 -10.02 3.16
CA ASP A 113 -9.88 -10.51 3.39
C ASP A 113 -9.89 -12.02 3.66
N GLY A 114 -10.98 -12.50 4.27
CA GLY A 114 -11.24 -13.92 4.46
C GLY A 114 -10.52 -14.57 5.65
N LEU A 115 -9.80 -13.80 6.46
CA LEU A 115 -9.24 -14.25 7.74
C LEU A 115 -10.34 -14.50 8.77
N SER A 116 -10.12 -15.47 9.66
CA SER A 116 -10.94 -15.62 10.86
C SER A 116 -10.79 -14.38 11.76
N PRO A 117 -11.76 -14.03 12.61
CA PRO A 117 -11.56 -12.98 13.61
C PRO A 117 -10.39 -13.31 14.55
N GLY A 118 -9.52 -12.33 14.84
CA GLY A 118 -8.37 -12.50 15.73
C GLY A 118 -7.12 -11.77 15.24
N LEU A 119 -5.99 -12.01 15.92
CA LEU A 119 -4.68 -11.54 15.50
C LEU A 119 -4.02 -12.56 14.56
N HIS A 120 -3.36 -12.08 13.52
CA HIS A 120 -2.63 -12.90 12.55
C HIS A 120 -1.20 -12.38 12.42
N GLY A 121 -0.24 -13.29 12.34
CA GLY A 121 1.15 -12.95 12.07
C GLY A 121 1.33 -12.58 10.59
N LEU A 122 2.12 -11.53 10.33
CA LEU A 122 2.51 -11.12 9.00
C LEU A 122 4.04 -11.12 8.92
N HIS A 123 4.59 -11.89 7.99
CA HIS A 123 6.03 -12.06 7.83
C HIS A 123 6.45 -11.92 6.38
N ILE A 124 7.68 -11.45 6.16
CA ILE A 124 8.36 -11.55 4.88
C ILE A 124 9.24 -12.78 4.95
N HIS A 125 9.13 -13.66 3.95
CA HIS A 125 9.95 -14.87 3.84
C HIS A 125 11.17 -14.64 2.93
N GLU A 126 12.19 -15.49 3.07
CA GLU A 126 13.46 -15.33 2.37
C GLU A 126 13.38 -15.60 0.86
N CYS A 127 12.47 -16.47 0.42
CA CYS A 127 12.29 -16.84 -0.98
C CYS A 127 10.92 -16.43 -1.53
N GLY A 128 10.88 -16.05 -2.81
CA GLY A 128 9.64 -15.84 -3.56
C GLY A 128 9.15 -17.08 -4.30
N ASP A 129 9.65 -18.28 -3.96
CA ASP A 129 9.26 -19.53 -4.61
C ASP A 129 7.90 -20.01 -4.08
N ILE A 130 6.89 -19.89 -4.94
CA ILE A 130 5.51 -20.33 -4.66
C ILE A 130 5.16 -21.63 -5.40
N SER A 131 6.14 -22.37 -5.94
CA SER A 131 5.91 -23.62 -6.68
C SER A 131 5.22 -24.72 -5.88
N LYS A 132 5.41 -24.73 -4.55
CA LYS A 132 4.67 -25.57 -3.58
C LYS A 132 3.87 -24.71 -2.60
N GLY A 133 3.59 -23.47 -2.98
CA GLY A 133 2.94 -22.51 -2.12
C GLY A 133 3.77 -21.99 -0.98
N CYS A 134 3.12 -21.78 0.17
CA CYS A 134 3.79 -21.30 1.38
C CYS A 134 4.81 -22.30 1.96
N GLU A 135 4.84 -23.55 1.48
CA GLU A 135 5.85 -24.53 1.92
C GLU A 135 7.23 -24.28 1.28
N SER A 136 7.29 -23.58 0.14
CA SER A 136 8.53 -23.34 -0.61
C SER A 136 9.11 -21.93 -0.42
N VAL A 137 8.49 -21.07 0.38
CA VAL A 137 8.99 -19.69 0.60
C VAL A 137 10.16 -19.60 1.59
N GLY A 138 10.50 -20.71 2.26
CA GLY A 138 11.61 -20.78 3.22
C GLY A 138 11.27 -20.14 4.57
N ASP A 139 12.32 -19.83 5.34
CA ASP A 139 12.21 -19.22 6.66
C ASP A 139 11.87 -17.73 6.60
N HIS A 140 11.69 -17.09 7.76
CA HIS A 140 11.56 -15.64 7.85
C HIS A 140 12.80 -14.94 7.29
N LEU A 141 12.59 -13.89 6.49
CA LEU A 141 13.66 -13.04 6.00
C LEU A 141 14.35 -12.36 7.19
N THR A 142 15.60 -12.73 7.45
CA THR A 142 16.40 -12.21 8.56
C THR A 142 17.70 -11.60 8.04
N LYS A 143 18.12 -10.47 8.63
CA LYS A 143 19.46 -9.92 8.40
C LYS A 143 20.43 -10.59 9.38
N GLY A 144 21.04 -11.69 8.94
CA GLY A 144 21.91 -12.53 9.76
C GLY A 144 21.11 -13.51 10.65
N ASN A 145 21.79 -14.23 11.54
CA ASN A 145 21.18 -15.29 12.36
C ASN A 145 20.52 -14.71 13.63
N ARG A 146 19.49 -13.86 13.45
CA ARG A 146 18.71 -13.28 14.55
C ARG A 146 17.54 -14.20 14.92
N ARG A 147 17.20 -14.23 16.21
CA ARG A 147 16.00 -14.93 16.69
C ARG A 147 14.74 -14.16 16.31
N HIS A 148 13.60 -14.86 16.31
CA HIS A 148 12.31 -14.28 15.97
C HIS A 148 11.79 -13.37 17.08
N GLY A 149 11.17 -12.25 16.70
CA GLY A 149 10.47 -11.34 17.60
C GLY A 149 9.51 -10.43 16.84
N GLY A 150 8.74 -9.66 17.59
CA GLY A 150 7.82 -8.66 17.09
C GLY A 150 8.49 -7.37 16.61
N PRO A 151 7.69 -6.42 16.08
CA PRO A 151 8.17 -5.14 15.58
C PRO A 151 8.85 -4.26 16.64
N GLU A 152 8.38 -4.34 17.88
CA GLU A 152 8.87 -3.52 19.01
C GLU A 152 9.98 -4.21 19.83
N ASP A 153 10.35 -5.45 19.49
CA ASP A 153 11.40 -6.18 20.21
C ASP A 153 12.79 -5.68 19.81
N ASP A 154 13.61 -5.36 20.81
CA ASP A 154 15.02 -5.02 20.62
C ASP A 154 15.89 -6.26 20.36
N ASP A 155 17.17 -6.06 20.09
CA ASP A 155 18.11 -7.16 19.80
C ASP A 155 18.38 -8.08 21.02
N ASN A 156 17.98 -7.69 22.24
CA ASN A 156 18.14 -8.49 23.46
C ASN A 156 16.88 -9.31 23.80
N ASN A 157 15.72 -8.90 23.29
CA ASN A 157 14.42 -9.55 23.46
C ASN A 157 14.01 -10.41 22.25
N ARG A 158 14.93 -10.58 21.30
CA ARG A 158 14.87 -11.55 20.20
C ARG A 158 15.66 -12.80 20.57
#